data_AF-A0A9D6MQ60-F1
#
_entry.id   AF-A0A9D6MQ60-F1
#
_cell.length_a   1.000
_cell.length_b   1.000
_cell.length_c   1.000
_cell.angle_alpha   90.00
_cell.angle_beta   90.00
_cell.angle_gamma   90.00
#
_symmetry.space_group_name_H-M   'P 1'
#
loop_
_entity.id
_entity.type
_entity.pdbx_description
1 polymer ?
#
loop_
_entity_poly.entity_id
_entity_poly.type
_entity_poly.pdbx_seq_one_letter_code
_entity_poly.pdbx_strand_id
1 'polypeptide(L)'
;MKNTMWSVVLLVILGGIAAAYYYWRVHEAPMPAPPPRAEAPTAPEPKPEPAIRHPIQAAPAAGKPLPSPGESDPAMQDELTGLFTRKSTEEFFELKEIVRRFVVTVDNLPRKKVPMRYRLFKPVVGKFSVTGEGENFLSSPENYKRYTSYVWLAEAVDTRKLVATYIRFYPLFQQEYQNLGYPKGYFNDRLVEAIDDLLAAPDIPGRIKLVRPNVLYQFADPDLEALSAGQKIMIRMGSENAARIKARLRDIRSELTGQTPKP
;
A
#
# COMPACT_ATOMS: atom_id res chain seq x y z
N MET A 1 -15.15 -87.56 40.73
CA MET A 1 -14.10 -86.53 40.95
C MET A 1 -14.08 -85.41 39.90
N LYS A 2 -14.80 -85.49 38.77
CA LYS A 2 -14.81 -84.43 37.73
C LYS A 2 -15.65 -83.17 38.07
N ASN A 3 -16.64 -83.27 38.96
CA ASN A 3 -17.55 -82.13 39.26
C ASN A 3 -17.00 -81.13 40.29
N THR A 4 -16.09 -81.57 41.18
CA THR A 4 -15.48 -80.70 42.20
C THR A 4 -14.51 -79.70 41.58
N MET A 5 -13.81 -80.09 40.51
CA MET A 5 -12.83 -79.23 39.81
C MET A 5 -13.52 -78.07 39.05
N TRP A 6 -14.69 -78.32 38.46
CA TRP A 6 -15.49 -77.29 37.79
C TRP A 6 -16.10 -76.29 38.76
N SER A 7 -16.46 -76.74 39.97
CA SER A 7 -17.04 -75.89 41.01
C SER A 7 -16.03 -74.87 41.56
N VAL A 8 -14.75 -75.27 41.68
CA VAL A 8 -13.66 -74.36 42.10
C VAL A 8 -13.32 -73.35 41.01
N VAL A 9 -13.30 -73.77 39.74
CA VAL A 9 -13.07 -72.85 38.61
C VAL A 9 -14.19 -71.81 38.50
N LEU A 10 -15.45 -72.22 38.68
CA LEU A 10 -16.60 -71.30 38.71
C LEU A 10 -16.52 -70.29 39.87
N LEU A 11 -16.10 -70.73 41.06
CA LEU A 11 -15.91 -69.84 42.22
C LEU A 11 -14.80 -68.82 41.99
N VAL A 12 -13.68 -69.22 41.38
CA VAL A 12 -12.58 -68.30 41.04
C VAL A 12 -13.01 -67.29 40.00
N ILE A 13 -13.77 -67.71 38.98
CA ILE A 13 -14.30 -66.81 37.95
C ILE A 13 -15.30 -65.82 38.55
N LEU A 14 -16.24 -66.29 39.38
CA LEU A 14 -17.21 -65.42 40.04
C LEU A 14 -16.54 -64.44 41.02
N GLY A 15 -15.53 -64.89 41.76
CA GLY A 15 -14.70 -64.04 42.61
C GLY A 15 -13.95 -62.97 41.82
N GLY A 16 -13.37 -63.34 40.66
CA GLY A 16 -12.71 -62.41 39.75
C GLY A 16 -13.66 -61.36 39.17
N ILE A 17 -14.86 -61.77 38.78
CA ILE A 17 -15.90 -60.85 38.26
C ILE A 17 -16.38 -59.91 39.37
N ALA A 18 -16.62 -60.41 40.58
CA ALA A 18 -17.03 -59.58 41.71
C ALA A 18 -15.94 -58.57 42.11
N ALA A 19 -14.67 -58.99 42.12
CA ALA A 19 -13.53 -58.10 42.39
C ALA A 19 -13.37 -57.04 41.29
N ALA A 20 -13.52 -57.41 40.01
CA ALA A 20 -13.48 -56.47 38.89
C ALA A 20 -14.66 -55.48 38.93
N TYR A 21 -15.86 -55.95 39.25
CA TYR A 21 -17.05 -55.11 39.42
C TYR A 21 -16.90 -54.14 40.59
N TYR A 22 -16.38 -54.59 41.73
CA TYR A 22 -16.13 -53.75 42.90
C TYR A 22 -15.02 -52.72 42.61
N TYR A 23 -13.95 -53.14 41.92
CA TYR A 23 -12.87 -52.24 41.50
C TYR A 23 -13.37 -51.16 40.54
N TRP A 24 -14.23 -51.51 39.58
CA TRP A 24 -14.89 -50.55 38.67
C TRP A 24 -15.78 -49.58 39.47
N ARG A 25 -16.65 -50.08 40.35
CA ARG A 25 -17.56 -49.25 41.17
C ARG A 25 -16.84 -48.27 42.10
N VAL A 26 -15.69 -48.66 42.64
CA VAL A 26 -14.89 -47.81 43.55
C VAL A 26 -14.04 -46.79 42.76
N HIS A 27 -13.70 -47.08 41.49
CA HIS A 27 -12.92 -46.18 40.62
C HIS A 27 -13.77 -45.41 39.59
N GLU A 28 -15.09 -45.57 39.59
CA GLU A 28 -16.03 -44.62 38.98
C GLU A 28 -16.01 -43.33 39.81
N ALA A 29 -14.99 -42.51 39.60
CA ALA A 29 -15.06 -41.10 39.92
C ALA A 29 -16.30 -40.55 39.19
N PRO A 30 -17.19 -39.78 39.87
CA PRO A 30 -18.26 -39.10 39.15
C PRO A 30 -17.60 -38.22 38.10
N MET A 31 -17.87 -38.51 36.82
CA MET A 31 -17.41 -37.65 35.74
C MET A 31 -17.92 -36.24 36.05
N PRO A 32 -17.04 -35.22 36.07
CA PRO A 32 -17.53 -33.84 36.10
C PRO A 32 -18.46 -33.68 34.90
N ALA A 33 -19.64 -33.10 35.12
CA ALA A 33 -20.57 -32.80 34.06
C ALA A 33 -19.80 -32.11 32.92
N PRO A 34 -20.01 -32.50 31.65
CA PRO A 34 -19.36 -31.80 30.55
C PRO A 34 -19.71 -30.31 30.69
N PRO A 35 -18.73 -29.39 30.60
CA PRO A 35 -19.04 -27.97 30.60
C PRO A 35 -20.09 -27.71 29.51
N PRO A 36 -21.03 -26.78 29.71
CA PRO A 36 -21.99 -26.43 28.66
C PRO A 36 -21.20 -26.23 27.38
N ARG A 37 -21.61 -26.95 26.32
CA ARG A 37 -20.96 -26.88 25.01
C ARG A 37 -20.88 -25.41 24.65
N ALA A 38 -19.67 -24.85 24.68
CA ALA A 38 -19.44 -23.52 24.14
C ALA A 38 -20.00 -23.57 22.71
N GLU A 39 -20.98 -22.73 22.43
CA GLU A 39 -21.37 -22.45 21.05
C GLU A 39 -20.07 -22.21 20.30
N ALA A 40 -19.84 -22.99 19.24
CA ALA A 40 -18.70 -22.74 18.37
C ALA A 40 -18.78 -21.25 18.00
N PRO A 41 -17.69 -20.48 18.12
CA PRO A 41 -17.72 -19.07 17.73
C PRO A 41 -18.31 -19.02 16.33
N THR A 42 -19.42 -18.31 16.17
CA THR A 42 -20.01 -18.06 14.86
C THR A 42 -18.86 -17.56 14.00
N ALA A 43 -18.56 -18.28 12.92
CA ALA A 43 -17.51 -17.86 12.00
C ALA A 43 -17.79 -16.39 11.66
N PRO A 44 -16.82 -15.47 11.83
CA PRO A 44 -17.06 -14.06 11.57
C PRO A 44 -17.68 -13.93 10.19
N GLU A 45 -18.83 -13.25 10.10
CA GLU A 45 -19.44 -12.96 8.81
C GLU A 45 -18.36 -12.38 7.89
N PRO A 46 -18.25 -12.85 6.63
CA PRO A 46 -17.24 -12.36 5.72
C PRO A 46 -17.38 -10.83 5.64
N LYS A 47 -16.32 -10.11 6.05
CA LYS A 47 -16.30 -8.65 5.92
C LYS A 47 -16.69 -8.30 4.48
N PRO A 48 -17.67 -7.39 4.28
CA PRO A 48 -18.06 -6.97 2.94
C PRO A 48 -16.82 -6.51 2.19
N GLU A 49 -16.68 -6.97 0.94
CA GLU A 49 -15.56 -6.56 0.11
C GLU A 49 -15.61 -5.04 -0.11
N PRO A 50 -14.46 -4.35 -0.14
CA PRO A 50 -14.45 -2.92 -0.38
C PRO A 50 -15.14 -2.62 -1.71
N ALA A 51 -16.13 -1.72 -1.69
CA ALA A 51 -16.75 -1.25 -2.93
C ALA A 51 -15.71 -0.52 -3.79
N ILE A 52 -15.63 -0.89 -5.07
CA ILE A 52 -14.76 -0.23 -6.05
C ILE A 52 -15.37 1.12 -6.41
N ARG A 53 -14.66 2.23 -6.12
CA ARG A 53 -15.16 3.59 -6.33
C ARG A 53 -14.84 4.15 -7.71
N HIS A 54 -13.70 3.76 -8.28
CA HIS A 54 -13.19 4.29 -9.54
C HIS A 54 -12.80 3.16 -10.48
N PRO A 55 -13.75 2.37 -11.02
CA PRO A 55 -13.40 1.23 -11.87
C PRO A 55 -12.72 1.69 -13.17
N ILE A 56 -11.64 1.00 -13.53
CA ILE A 56 -10.94 1.11 -14.81
C ILE A 56 -11.56 0.13 -15.80
N GLN A 57 -11.95 0.64 -16.97
CA GLN A 57 -12.30 -0.22 -18.10
C GLN A 57 -11.05 -0.95 -18.57
N ALA A 58 -11.13 -2.27 -18.70
CA ALA A 58 -10.03 -3.03 -19.27
C ALA A 58 -9.73 -2.49 -20.68
N ALA A 59 -8.48 -2.13 -20.94
CA ALA A 59 -8.05 -1.80 -22.30
C ALA A 59 -8.40 -2.98 -23.21
N PRO A 60 -8.93 -2.73 -24.43
CA PRO A 60 -8.95 -3.77 -25.46
C PRO A 60 -7.55 -4.36 -25.58
N ALA A 61 -7.42 -5.67 -25.82
CA ALA A 61 -6.14 -6.36 -26.02
C ALA A 61 -5.40 -5.93 -27.31
N ALA A 62 -5.61 -4.70 -27.77
CA ALA A 62 -4.90 -4.07 -28.86
C ALA A 62 -3.52 -3.62 -28.38
N GLY A 63 -2.54 -4.54 -28.47
CA GLY A 63 -1.15 -4.25 -28.16
C GLY A 63 -0.30 -5.50 -28.02
N LYS A 64 1.01 -5.32 -27.84
CA LYS A 64 1.88 -6.42 -27.43
C LYS A 64 1.42 -6.93 -26.04
N PRO A 65 1.38 -8.25 -25.82
CA PRO A 65 1.08 -8.82 -24.51
C PRO A 65 1.97 -8.20 -23.44
N LEU A 66 1.40 -7.91 -22.27
CA LEU A 66 2.18 -7.43 -21.14
C LEU A 66 3.06 -8.58 -20.62
N PRO A 67 4.33 -8.31 -20.31
CA PRO A 67 5.19 -9.27 -19.62
C PRO A 67 4.71 -9.49 -18.19
N SER A 68 5.26 -10.51 -17.53
CA SER A 68 5.06 -10.69 -16.08
C SER A 68 5.56 -9.47 -15.30
N PRO A 69 5.06 -9.18 -14.08
CA PRO A 69 5.50 -8.03 -13.29
C PRO A 69 7.03 -7.97 -13.11
N GLY A 70 7.68 -9.12 -12.92
CA GLY A 70 9.15 -9.22 -12.75
C GLY A 70 9.96 -8.94 -14.02
N GLU A 71 9.33 -8.94 -15.19
CA GLU A 71 9.96 -8.75 -16.49
C GLU A 71 9.42 -7.49 -17.21
N SER A 72 8.70 -6.64 -16.47
CA SER A 72 7.98 -5.48 -17.01
C SER A 72 8.82 -4.24 -17.24
N ASP A 73 10.04 -4.18 -16.71
CA ASP A 73 10.90 -3.00 -16.79
C ASP A 73 11.20 -2.56 -18.23
N PRO A 74 11.61 -3.42 -19.18
CA PRO A 74 11.86 -2.98 -20.56
C PRO A 74 10.61 -2.39 -21.23
N ALA A 75 9.46 -3.03 -21.05
CA ALA A 75 8.20 -2.54 -21.60
C ALA A 75 7.80 -1.19 -20.99
N MET A 76 7.97 -1.01 -19.68
CA MET A 76 7.72 0.26 -19.01
C MET A 76 8.70 1.36 -19.44
N GLN A 77 9.98 1.03 -19.66
CA GLN A 77 10.97 1.99 -20.14
C GLN A 77 10.65 2.49 -21.55
N ASP A 78 10.16 1.61 -22.43
CA ASP A 78 9.72 1.98 -23.77
C ASP A 78 8.53 2.95 -23.72
N GLU A 79 7.53 2.66 -22.88
CA GLU A 79 6.37 3.54 -22.69
C GLU A 79 6.76 4.89 -22.06
N LEU A 80 7.60 4.90 -21.03
CA LEU A 80 8.13 6.14 -20.46
C LEU A 80 8.89 6.95 -21.51
N THR A 81 9.67 6.29 -22.37
CA THR A 81 10.39 6.95 -23.48
C THR A 81 9.46 7.41 -24.61
N GLY A 82 8.24 6.87 -24.73
CA GLY A 82 7.21 7.36 -25.64
C GLY A 82 6.40 8.52 -25.07
N LEU A 83 6.20 8.54 -23.75
CA LEU A 83 5.54 9.63 -23.02
C LEU A 83 6.47 10.84 -22.82
N PHE A 84 7.76 10.56 -22.64
CA PHE A 84 8.82 11.54 -22.42
C PHE A 84 9.89 11.41 -23.51
N THR A 85 11.08 11.96 -23.30
CA THR A 85 12.25 11.63 -24.13
C THR A 85 13.11 10.58 -23.43
N ARG A 86 13.91 9.81 -24.17
CA ARG A 86 14.88 8.87 -23.58
C ARG A 86 15.74 9.55 -22.51
N LYS A 87 16.24 10.75 -22.82
CA LYS A 87 17.05 11.56 -21.91
C LYS A 87 16.28 11.87 -20.61
N SER A 88 15.04 12.35 -20.72
CA SER A 88 14.20 12.63 -19.55
C SER A 88 13.91 11.36 -18.74
N THR A 89 13.62 10.24 -19.39
CA THR A 89 13.38 8.95 -18.72
C THR A 89 14.60 8.55 -17.87
N GLU A 90 15.78 8.59 -18.45
CA GLU A 90 17.04 8.25 -17.76
C GLU A 90 17.43 9.28 -16.68
N GLU A 91 17.09 10.55 -16.87
CA GLU A 91 17.41 11.64 -15.94
C GLU A 91 16.52 11.63 -14.69
N PHE A 92 15.23 11.31 -14.83
CA PHE A 92 14.26 11.50 -13.76
C PHE A 92 13.81 10.21 -13.06
N PHE A 93 13.87 9.05 -13.72
CA PHE A 93 13.27 7.82 -13.20
C PHE A 93 14.30 6.77 -12.76
N GLU A 94 13.95 5.99 -11.75
CA GLU A 94 14.65 4.74 -11.42
C GLU A 94 14.12 3.62 -12.31
N LEU A 95 14.94 3.15 -13.25
CA LEU A 95 14.52 2.25 -14.35
C LEU A 95 14.52 0.76 -13.98
N LYS A 96 14.55 0.44 -12.69
CA LYS A 96 14.48 -0.94 -12.15
C LYS A 96 13.27 -1.09 -11.25
N GLU A 97 12.55 -2.18 -11.35
CA GLU A 97 11.32 -2.45 -10.61
C GLU A 97 10.29 -1.30 -10.79
N ILE A 98 10.11 -0.78 -12.01
CA ILE A 98 9.34 0.46 -12.28
C ILE A 98 7.89 0.31 -11.79
N VAL A 99 7.25 -0.82 -12.12
CA VAL A 99 5.87 -1.13 -11.68
C VAL A 99 5.75 -1.08 -10.17
N ARG A 100 6.65 -1.78 -9.47
CA ARG A 100 6.69 -1.82 -8.00
C ARG A 100 6.97 -0.45 -7.39
N ARG A 101 7.94 0.30 -7.92
CA ARG A 101 8.25 1.65 -7.43
C ARG A 101 7.09 2.60 -7.61
N PHE A 102 6.38 2.51 -8.73
CA PHE A 102 5.17 3.30 -8.97
C PHE A 102 4.08 2.97 -7.95
N VAL A 103 3.73 1.69 -7.81
CA VAL A 103 2.71 1.23 -6.85
C VAL A 103 3.08 1.62 -5.42
N VAL A 104 4.32 1.39 -4.98
CA VAL A 104 4.79 1.77 -3.64
C VAL A 104 4.79 3.28 -3.44
N THR A 105 5.15 4.07 -4.48
CA THR A 105 5.12 5.53 -4.39
C THR A 105 3.69 6.03 -4.21
N VAL A 106 2.76 5.61 -5.09
CA VAL A 106 1.34 5.97 -5.02
C VAL A 106 0.75 5.58 -3.67
N ASP A 107 1.03 4.35 -3.24
CA ASP A 107 0.50 3.83 -1.98
C ASP A 107 1.01 4.59 -0.76
N ASN A 108 2.19 5.22 -0.81
CA ASN A 108 2.77 5.92 0.35
C ASN A 108 2.64 7.44 0.32
N LEU A 109 2.22 8.06 -0.79
CA LEU A 109 2.00 9.51 -0.87
C LEU A 109 1.02 10.02 0.21
N PRO A 110 -0.19 9.46 0.39
CA PRO A 110 -1.11 9.92 1.42
C PRO A 110 -0.77 9.39 2.83
N ARG A 111 0.37 8.70 3.01
CA ARG A 111 0.87 8.27 4.33
C ARG A 111 1.93 9.23 4.84
N LYS A 112 2.32 9.10 6.11
CA LYS A 112 3.31 9.99 6.75
C LYS A 112 4.70 9.99 6.10
N LYS A 113 5.10 8.90 5.43
CA LYS A 113 6.45 8.72 4.87
C LYS A 113 6.41 7.90 3.57
N VAL A 114 7.25 8.27 2.61
CA VAL A 114 7.55 7.44 1.43
C VAL A 114 8.88 6.71 1.66
N PRO A 115 8.93 5.36 1.58
CA PRO A 115 10.17 4.61 1.75
C PRO A 115 11.22 4.97 0.69
N MET A 116 12.41 5.40 1.11
CA MET A 116 13.47 5.83 0.19
C MET A 116 13.96 4.72 -0.75
N ARG A 117 13.89 3.45 -0.33
CA ARG A 117 14.34 2.29 -1.12
C ARG A 117 13.58 2.11 -2.43
N TYR A 118 12.29 2.47 -2.45
CA TYR A 118 11.37 2.20 -3.56
C TYR A 118 10.84 3.48 -4.22
N ARG A 119 11.58 4.59 -4.11
CA ARG A 119 11.25 5.83 -4.83
C ARG A 119 11.25 5.60 -6.35
N LEU A 120 10.22 6.09 -7.03
CA LEU A 120 10.10 6.06 -8.50
C LEU A 120 11.03 7.05 -9.18
N PHE A 121 11.20 8.23 -8.58
CA PHE A 121 12.02 9.31 -9.13
C PHE A 121 13.40 9.36 -8.51
N LYS A 122 14.40 9.76 -9.32
CA LYS A 122 15.74 10.15 -8.87
C LYS A 122 15.69 11.28 -7.84
N PRO A 123 16.65 11.38 -6.89
CA PRO A 123 16.62 12.42 -5.87
C PRO A 123 16.75 13.78 -6.54
N VAL A 124 16.00 14.75 -6.01
CA VAL A 124 16.06 16.13 -6.49
C VAL A 124 17.48 16.66 -6.37
N VAL A 125 18.08 17.05 -7.49
CA VAL A 125 19.47 17.53 -7.58
C VAL A 125 19.62 18.86 -6.81
N GLY A 126 20.84 19.16 -6.39
CA GLY A 126 21.19 20.38 -5.66
C GLY A 126 21.15 20.21 -4.15
N LYS A 127 21.85 21.11 -3.45
CA LYS A 127 21.92 21.11 -1.98
C LYS A 127 20.68 21.81 -1.42
N PHE A 128 20.07 21.21 -0.40
CA PHE A 128 19.02 21.86 0.38
C PHE A 128 19.64 23.00 1.19
N SER A 129 19.07 24.20 1.07
CA SER A 129 19.59 25.42 1.70
C SER A 129 18.64 25.94 2.77
N VAL A 130 19.20 26.41 3.88
CA VAL A 130 18.48 27.06 4.98
C VAL A 130 19.25 28.30 5.41
N THR A 131 18.56 29.29 5.97
CA THR A 131 19.21 30.39 6.69
C THR A 131 18.84 30.33 8.16
N GLY A 132 19.70 30.83 9.03
CA GLY A 132 19.50 30.81 10.49
C GLY A 132 20.44 29.84 11.19
N GLU A 133 20.43 29.89 12.52
CA GLU A 133 21.31 29.12 13.40
C GLU A 133 20.50 28.48 14.55
N GLY A 134 21.07 27.46 15.18
CA GLY A 134 20.42 26.73 16.29
C GLY A 134 19.17 25.96 15.83
N GLU A 135 18.04 26.18 16.49
CA GLU A 135 16.76 25.51 16.19
C GLU A 135 15.82 26.34 15.29
N ASN A 136 16.28 27.51 14.80
CA ASN A 136 15.46 28.46 14.05
C ASN A 136 15.88 28.53 12.58
N PHE A 137 15.80 27.41 11.86
CA PHE A 137 16.08 27.41 10.43
C PHE A 137 14.88 27.93 9.63
N LEU A 138 15.16 28.73 8.61
CA LEU A 138 14.18 29.15 7.62
C LEU A 138 14.54 28.53 6.26
N SER A 139 13.56 27.87 5.63
CA SER A 139 13.72 27.35 4.27
C SER A 139 14.09 28.49 3.31
N SER A 140 15.08 28.25 2.47
CA SER A 140 15.49 29.18 1.41
C SER A 140 14.53 29.08 0.22
N PRO A 141 14.06 30.18 -0.38
CA PRO A 141 13.25 30.14 -1.61
C PRO A 141 13.94 29.40 -2.78
N GLU A 142 15.27 29.34 -2.79
CA GLU A 142 16.09 28.60 -3.75
C GLU A 142 15.78 27.10 -3.75
N ASN A 143 15.26 26.56 -2.63
CA ASN A 143 14.84 25.16 -2.57
C ASN A 143 13.73 24.84 -3.56
N TYR A 144 12.86 25.80 -3.86
CA TYR A 144 11.74 25.62 -4.79
C TYR A 144 12.24 25.42 -6.22
N LYS A 145 13.31 26.13 -6.62
CA LYS A 145 13.93 26.03 -7.96
C LYS A 145 14.47 24.63 -8.26
N ARG A 146 14.80 23.84 -7.23
CA ARG A 146 15.27 22.46 -7.41
C ARG A 146 14.19 21.54 -7.99
N TYR A 147 12.92 21.88 -7.79
CA TYR A 147 11.78 21.11 -8.32
C TYR A 147 11.37 21.53 -9.73
N THR A 148 11.88 22.64 -10.26
CA THR A 148 11.45 23.20 -11.55
C THR A 148 11.52 22.20 -12.70
N SER A 149 12.59 21.41 -12.79
CA SER A 149 12.71 20.41 -13.87
C SER A 149 11.68 19.27 -13.75
N TYR A 150 11.26 18.91 -12.54
CA TYR A 150 10.20 17.92 -12.31
C TYR A 150 8.82 18.51 -12.65
N VAL A 151 8.60 19.79 -12.39
CA VAL A 151 7.36 20.49 -12.76
C VAL A 151 7.25 20.56 -14.29
N TRP A 152 8.32 20.95 -14.98
CA TRP A 152 8.35 20.96 -16.44
C TRP A 152 8.11 19.57 -17.04
N LEU A 153 8.68 18.52 -16.44
CA LEU A 153 8.41 17.15 -16.85
C LEU A 153 6.91 16.81 -16.75
N ALA A 154 6.25 17.20 -15.66
CA ALA A 154 4.82 16.99 -15.45
C ALA A 154 3.93 17.84 -16.37
N GLU A 155 4.38 19.03 -16.76
CA GLU A 155 3.66 19.90 -17.70
C GLU A 155 3.82 19.41 -19.15
N ALA A 156 4.96 18.80 -19.49
CA ALA A 156 5.26 18.37 -20.85
C ALA A 156 4.53 17.09 -21.29
N VAL A 157 4.06 16.27 -20.35
CA VAL A 157 3.40 15.00 -20.68
C VAL A 157 1.98 15.21 -21.19
N ASP A 158 1.63 14.54 -22.28
CA ASP A 158 0.26 14.48 -22.79
C ASP A 158 -0.62 13.65 -21.82
N THR A 159 -1.67 14.29 -21.27
CA THR A 159 -2.54 13.68 -20.26
C THR A 159 -3.25 12.42 -20.80
N ARG A 160 -3.74 12.45 -22.04
CA ARG A 160 -4.51 11.33 -22.61
C ARG A 160 -3.60 10.13 -22.87
N LYS A 161 -2.40 10.36 -23.43
CA LYS A 161 -1.40 9.31 -23.62
C LYS A 161 -0.97 8.72 -22.29
N LEU A 162 -0.72 9.55 -21.28
CA LEU A 162 -0.35 9.09 -19.94
C LEU A 162 -1.43 8.16 -19.35
N VAL A 163 -2.70 8.57 -19.44
CA VAL A 163 -3.83 7.80 -18.91
C VAL A 163 -4.04 6.51 -19.72
N ALA A 164 -3.89 6.55 -21.05
CA ALA A 164 -3.94 5.36 -21.88
C ALA A 164 -2.84 4.35 -21.53
N THR A 165 -1.61 4.81 -21.31
CA THR A 165 -0.51 3.96 -20.83
C THR A 165 -0.81 3.39 -19.45
N TYR A 166 -1.35 4.20 -18.53
CA TYR A 166 -1.77 3.73 -17.20
C TYR A 166 -2.80 2.59 -17.28
N ILE A 167 -3.85 2.78 -18.07
CA ILE A 167 -4.93 1.80 -18.23
C ILE A 167 -4.40 0.51 -18.88
N ARG A 168 -3.54 0.64 -19.89
CA ARG A 168 -2.90 -0.51 -20.51
C ARG A 168 -2.09 -1.32 -19.50
N PHE A 169 -1.30 -0.67 -18.65
CA PHE A 169 -0.44 -1.34 -17.65
C PHE A 169 -1.15 -1.64 -16.32
N TYR A 170 -2.42 -1.27 -16.19
CA TYR A 170 -3.21 -1.44 -14.98
C TYR A 170 -3.18 -2.86 -14.40
N PRO A 171 -3.25 -3.96 -15.19
CA PRO A 171 -3.16 -5.31 -14.63
C PRO A 171 -1.88 -5.55 -13.83
N LEU A 172 -0.75 -5.00 -14.26
CA LEU A 172 0.52 -5.14 -13.54
C LEU A 172 0.55 -4.32 -12.25
N PHE A 173 0.00 -3.10 -12.29
CA PHE A 173 -0.10 -2.27 -11.09
C PHE A 173 -1.06 -2.87 -10.05
N GLN A 174 -2.20 -3.39 -10.50
CA GLN A 174 -3.18 -4.05 -9.65
C GLN A 174 -2.61 -5.31 -9.00
N GLN A 175 -1.91 -6.16 -9.77
CA GLN A 175 -1.25 -7.35 -9.26
C GLN A 175 -0.19 -6.99 -8.22
N GLU A 176 0.65 -5.99 -8.51
CA GLU A 176 1.70 -5.59 -7.58
C GLU A 176 1.12 -4.93 -6.31
N TYR A 177 0.02 -4.18 -6.41
CA TYR A 177 -0.68 -3.65 -5.25
C TYR A 177 -1.22 -4.76 -4.34
N GLN A 178 -1.76 -5.84 -4.93
CA GLN A 178 -2.17 -7.02 -4.16
C GLN A 178 -0.97 -7.72 -3.50
N ASN A 179 0.16 -7.82 -4.20
CA ASN A 179 1.40 -8.38 -3.66
C ASN A 179 1.97 -7.58 -2.47
N LEU A 180 1.65 -6.28 -2.37
CA LEU A 180 2.01 -5.46 -1.20
C LEU A 180 1.22 -5.81 0.07
N GLY A 181 0.24 -6.72 -0.02
CA GLY A 181 -0.58 -7.16 1.12
C GLY A 181 -2.02 -6.65 1.10
N TYR A 182 -2.50 -6.18 -0.06
CA TYR A 182 -3.89 -5.73 -0.26
C TYR A 182 -4.66 -6.69 -1.19
N PRO A 183 -4.92 -7.95 -0.80
CA PRO A 183 -5.45 -8.98 -1.71
C PRO A 183 -6.81 -8.60 -2.33
N LYS A 184 -7.63 -7.82 -1.62
CA LYS A 184 -8.92 -7.30 -2.09
C LYS A 184 -8.88 -5.80 -2.43
N GLY A 185 -7.69 -5.19 -2.43
CA GLY A 185 -7.52 -3.77 -2.68
C GLY A 185 -7.65 -3.46 -4.17
N TYR A 186 -8.24 -2.31 -4.49
CA TYR A 186 -8.33 -1.82 -5.86
C TYR A 186 -7.34 -0.67 -6.08
N PHE A 187 -6.38 -0.85 -6.99
CA PHE A 187 -5.27 0.08 -7.10
C PHE A 187 -5.69 1.45 -7.65
N ASN A 188 -6.65 1.53 -8.56
CA ASN A 188 -7.08 2.83 -9.07
C ASN A 188 -7.76 3.69 -7.99
N ASP A 189 -8.49 3.07 -7.06
CA ASP A 189 -9.03 3.79 -5.90
C ASP A 189 -7.91 4.39 -5.06
N ARG A 190 -6.81 3.66 -4.91
CA ARG A 190 -5.63 4.12 -4.18
C ARG A 190 -4.92 5.27 -4.92
N LEU A 191 -4.85 5.19 -6.25
CA LEU A 191 -4.29 6.26 -7.07
C LEU A 191 -5.13 7.54 -6.98
N VAL A 192 -6.45 7.44 -7.10
CA VAL A 192 -7.34 8.60 -6.99
C VAL A 192 -7.27 9.21 -5.60
N GLU A 193 -7.21 8.41 -4.53
CA GLU A 193 -7.01 8.89 -3.17
C GLU A 193 -5.67 9.65 -3.02
N ALA A 194 -4.58 9.13 -3.59
CA ALA A 194 -3.29 9.81 -3.55
C ALA A 194 -3.30 11.15 -4.32
N ILE A 195 -4.03 11.22 -5.44
CA ILE A 195 -4.23 12.47 -6.18
C ILE A 195 -5.04 13.46 -5.33
N ASP A 196 -6.13 13.02 -4.70
CA ASP A 196 -6.98 13.86 -3.88
C ASP A 196 -6.24 14.41 -2.65
N ASP A 197 -5.39 13.60 -2.01
CA ASP A 197 -4.51 14.03 -0.93
C ASP A 197 -3.52 15.13 -1.36
N LEU A 198 -2.89 14.99 -2.53
CA LEU A 198 -1.99 15.99 -3.10
C LEU A 198 -2.73 17.29 -3.46
N LEU A 199 -3.95 17.19 -3.99
CA LEU A 199 -4.79 18.35 -4.31
C LEU A 199 -5.19 19.12 -3.04
N ALA A 200 -5.43 18.39 -1.94
CA ALA A 200 -5.76 18.94 -0.63
C ALA A 200 -4.58 19.56 0.14
N ALA A 201 -3.34 19.45 -0.38
CA ALA A 201 -2.17 20.04 0.28
C ALA A 201 -2.38 21.55 0.55
N PRO A 202 -2.11 22.06 1.75
CA PRO A 202 -2.30 23.48 2.03
C PRO A 202 -1.29 24.34 1.26
N ASP A 203 -1.70 25.56 0.94
CA ASP A 203 -0.78 26.58 0.41
C ASP A 203 -0.17 27.35 1.59
N ILE A 204 1.16 27.32 1.71
CA ILE A 204 1.89 27.95 2.82
C ILE A 204 2.73 29.09 2.25
N PRO A 205 2.26 30.35 2.36
CA PRO A 205 3.00 31.48 1.82
C PRO A 205 4.28 31.75 2.64
N GLY A 206 5.32 32.21 1.95
CA GLY A 206 6.55 32.70 2.58
C GLY A 206 7.55 31.60 2.96
N ARG A 207 8.41 31.92 3.93
CA ARG A 207 9.52 31.06 4.35
C ARG A 207 9.08 30.16 5.50
N ILE A 208 9.27 28.85 5.32
CA ILE A 208 8.83 27.85 6.30
C ILE A 208 9.91 27.64 7.35
N LYS A 209 9.51 27.65 8.63
CA LYS A 209 10.39 27.32 9.75
C LYS A 209 10.66 25.83 9.81
N LEU A 210 11.92 25.48 10.05
CA LEU A 210 12.40 24.11 10.10
C LEU A 210 13.19 23.88 11.39
N VAL A 211 13.10 22.65 11.88
CA VAL A 211 13.97 22.13 12.95
C VAL A 211 14.81 20.97 12.40
N ARG A 212 15.92 20.66 13.06
CA ARG A 212 16.81 19.57 12.66
C ARG A 212 17.11 18.67 13.86
N PRO A 213 16.15 17.84 14.31
CA PRO A 213 16.36 16.96 15.45
C PRO A 213 17.35 15.82 15.17
N ASN A 214 17.55 15.48 13.89
CA ASN A 214 18.49 14.45 13.43
C ASN A 214 19.14 14.89 12.10
N VAL A 215 19.61 13.96 11.27
CA VAL A 215 20.24 14.29 9.97
C VAL A 215 19.31 15.09 9.04
N LEU A 216 18.00 14.81 9.07
CA LEU A 216 16.99 15.41 8.19
C LEU A 216 16.26 16.59 8.83
N TYR A 217 15.97 17.61 8.02
CA TYR A 217 15.10 18.73 8.39
C TYR A 217 13.62 18.31 8.45
N GLN A 218 12.91 18.85 9.42
CA GLN A 218 11.47 18.68 9.63
C GLN A 218 10.81 20.06 9.71
N PHE A 219 9.52 20.13 9.44
CA PHE A 219 8.76 21.35 9.70
C PHE A 219 8.74 21.61 11.21
N ALA A 220 8.98 22.87 11.59
CA ALA A 220 8.90 23.27 13.00
C ALA A 220 7.46 23.27 13.51
N ASP A 221 6.51 23.52 12.60
CA ASP A 221 5.07 23.44 12.86
C ASP A 221 4.63 21.96 12.93
N PRO A 222 4.12 21.48 14.08
CA PRO A 222 3.67 20.10 14.24
C PRO A 222 2.53 19.72 13.29
N ASP A 223 1.64 20.64 12.96
CA ASP A 223 0.50 20.38 12.08
C ASP A 223 1.01 20.15 10.64
N LEU A 224 1.99 20.95 10.20
CA LEU A 224 2.64 20.75 8.90
C LEU A 224 3.47 19.46 8.85
N GLU A 225 4.16 19.10 9.93
CA GLU A 225 4.95 17.86 9.97
C GLU A 225 4.07 16.60 10.02
N ALA A 226 2.86 16.71 10.58
CA ALA A 226 1.86 15.64 10.64
C ALA A 226 1.20 15.32 9.30
N LEU A 227 1.27 16.25 8.32
CA LEU A 227 0.74 16.06 6.97
C LEU A 227 1.32 14.83 6.26
N SER A 228 0.60 14.38 5.23
CA SER A 228 1.04 13.28 4.39
C SER A 228 2.37 13.58 3.70
N ALA A 229 3.09 12.54 3.29
CA ALA A 229 4.35 12.69 2.58
C ALA A 229 4.14 13.46 1.26
N GLY A 230 3.02 13.21 0.56
CA GLY A 230 2.62 13.93 -0.63
C GLY A 230 2.43 15.41 -0.35
N GLN A 231 1.61 15.77 0.64
CA GLN A 231 1.37 17.17 1.02
C GLN A 231 2.64 17.88 1.46
N LYS A 232 3.52 17.22 2.22
CA LYS A 232 4.84 17.76 2.58
C LYS A 232 5.73 17.98 1.36
N ILE A 233 5.65 17.14 0.33
CA ILE A 233 6.37 17.36 -0.94
C ILE A 233 5.81 18.59 -1.67
N MET A 234 4.48 18.76 -1.72
CA MET A 234 3.83 19.94 -2.30
C MET A 234 4.26 21.24 -1.61
N ILE A 235 4.36 21.23 -0.28
CA ILE A 235 4.86 22.37 0.48
C ILE A 235 6.35 22.62 0.17
N ARG A 236 7.18 21.57 0.12
CA ARG A 236 8.64 21.69 -0.12
C ARG A 236 8.99 22.22 -1.51
N MET A 237 8.14 22.03 -2.50
CA MET A 237 8.35 22.60 -3.84
C MET A 237 7.92 24.07 -3.96
N GLY A 238 7.21 24.62 -2.98
CA GLY A 238 6.71 25.99 -2.97
C GLY A 238 5.39 26.17 -3.73
N SER A 239 4.65 27.23 -3.38
CA SER A 239 3.28 27.51 -3.84
C SER A 239 3.11 27.52 -5.36
N GLU A 240 4.05 28.16 -6.08
CA GLU A 240 3.98 28.26 -7.54
C GLU A 240 4.09 26.89 -8.23
N ASN A 241 5.09 26.10 -7.85
CA ASN A 241 5.27 24.75 -8.36
C ASN A 241 4.09 23.84 -7.97
N ALA A 242 3.64 23.95 -6.71
CA ALA A 242 2.50 23.20 -6.21
C ALA A 242 1.22 23.51 -7.01
N ALA A 243 0.96 24.77 -7.34
CA ALA A 243 -0.21 25.16 -8.14
C ALA A 243 -0.19 24.53 -9.54
N ARG A 244 0.98 24.54 -10.20
CA ARG A 244 1.18 23.92 -11.54
C ARG A 244 0.97 22.40 -11.48
N ILE A 245 1.56 21.73 -10.50
CA ILE A 245 1.35 20.28 -10.30
C ILE A 245 -0.12 19.98 -10.01
N LYS A 246 -0.80 20.75 -9.16
CA LYS A 246 -2.24 20.58 -8.89
C LYS A 246 -3.09 20.73 -10.15
N ALA A 247 -2.75 21.64 -11.07
CA ALA A 247 -3.45 21.75 -12.34
C ALA A 247 -3.35 20.44 -13.14
N ARG A 248 -2.13 19.90 -13.31
CA ARG A 248 -1.91 18.62 -14.01
C ARG A 248 -2.61 17.44 -13.33
N LEU A 249 -2.59 17.40 -11.99
CA LEU A 249 -3.28 16.37 -11.22
C LEU A 249 -4.80 16.39 -11.43
N ARG A 250 -5.42 17.59 -11.55
CA ARG A 250 -6.85 17.71 -11.87
C ARG A 250 -7.15 17.16 -13.27
N ASP A 251 -6.31 17.47 -14.26
CA ASP A 251 -6.48 16.96 -15.62
C ASP A 251 -6.41 15.43 -15.65
N ILE A 252 -5.39 14.86 -15.00
CA ILE A 252 -5.19 13.40 -14.90
C ILE A 252 -6.38 12.75 -14.19
N ARG A 253 -6.81 13.30 -13.05
CA ARG A 253 -7.96 12.79 -12.30
C ARG A 253 -9.22 12.80 -13.15
N SER A 254 -9.50 13.91 -13.83
CA SER A 254 -10.68 14.07 -14.68
C SER A 254 -10.69 13.03 -15.81
N GLU A 255 -9.56 12.81 -16.45
CA GLU A 255 -9.43 11.82 -17.53
C GLU A 255 -9.59 10.39 -16.98
N LEU A 256 -8.98 10.06 -15.83
CA LEU A 256 -9.11 8.73 -15.19
C LEU A 256 -10.54 8.41 -14.75
N THR A 257 -11.24 9.36 -14.12
CA THR A 257 -12.62 9.17 -13.66
C THR A 257 -13.66 9.42 -14.75
N GLY A 258 -13.27 10.04 -15.87
CA GLY A 258 -14.14 10.24 -17.03
C GLY A 258 -14.30 8.98 -17.88
N GLN A 259 -13.39 8.01 -17.74
CA GLN A 259 -13.44 6.71 -18.43
C GLN A 259 -14.24 5.65 -17.65
N THR A 260 -14.96 6.02 -16.60
CA THR A 260 -15.85 5.11 -15.86
C THR A 260 -17.07 4.76 -16.74
N PRO A 261 -17.48 3.47 -16.86
CA PRO A 261 -18.69 3.11 -17.57
C PRO A 261 -19.87 3.89 -16.99
N LYS A 262 -20.66 4.54 -17.85
CA LYS A 262 -21.95 5.10 -17.44
C LYS A 262 -22.84 3.91 -17.02
N PRO A 263 -23.56 4.02 -15.88
CA PRO A 263 -24.45 2.96 -15.43
C PRO A 263 -25.53 2.62 -16.47
#